data_AF-A0A7X7NXQ9-F1
#
_entry.id   AF-A0A7X7NXQ9-F1
#
_cell.length_a   1.000
_cell.length_b   1.000
_cell.length_c   1.000
_cell.angle_alpha   90.00
_cell.angle_beta   90.00
_cell.angle_gamma   90.00
#
_symmetry.space_group_name_H-M   'P 1'
#
loop_
_entity.id
_entity.type
_entity.pdbx_description
1 polymer ?
#
loop_
_entity_poly.entity_id
_entity_poly.type
_entity_poly.pdbx_seq_one_letter_code
_entity_poly.pdbx_strand_id
1 'polypeptide(L)'
;MDYEEEVKIKAQQARKLARYMSSTEDLVENAILKAQAKGAFEGLKGAGQPIDLSENPFEPQELRMVFKILKNNDFAPFWIETGKLIDEENKQLRSKIDGFKQYVSIFFSEPHSQSAQKRFEKKKEEFYHQCQLQLEKIERLIINYNLHCPTFRLGRTNLNPDEQMENIINHVGLY
;
A
#
# COMPACT_ATOMS: atom_id res chain seq x y z
N MET A 1 12.98 -34.88 -37.45
CA MET A 1 13.14 -33.55 -38.06
C MET A 1 14.49 -33.04 -37.57
N ASP A 2 15.36 -32.63 -38.48
CA ASP A 2 16.72 -32.23 -38.12
C ASP A 2 16.71 -30.87 -37.42
N TYR A 3 17.50 -30.69 -36.36
CA TYR A 3 17.50 -29.45 -35.54
C TYR A 3 17.86 -28.23 -36.39
N GLU A 4 18.68 -28.41 -37.43
CA GLU A 4 19.01 -27.35 -38.37
C GLU A 4 17.83 -26.90 -39.24
N GLU A 5 16.92 -27.81 -39.58
CA GLU A 5 15.70 -27.49 -40.34
C GLU A 5 14.73 -26.66 -39.49
N GLU A 6 14.56 -27.00 -38.21
CA GLU A 6 13.72 -26.21 -37.30
C GLU A 6 14.25 -24.79 -37.09
N VAL A 7 15.58 -24.63 -36.95
CA VAL A 7 16.22 -23.32 -36.81
C VAL A 7 16.03 -22.48 -38.09
N LYS A 8 16.19 -23.08 -39.28
CA LYS A 8 15.97 -22.40 -40.57
C LYS A 8 14.51 -21.98 -40.74
N ILE A 9 13.55 -22.84 -40.38
CA ILE A 9 12.12 -22.53 -40.45
C ILE A 9 11.77 -21.35 -39.52
N LYS A 10 12.24 -21.36 -38.26
CA LYS A 10 12.00 -20.27 -37.31
C LYS A 10 12.62 -18.94 -37.77
N ALA A 11 13.85 -18.97 -38.31
CA ALA A 11 14.50 -17.77 -38.85
C ALA A 11 13.75 -17.18 -40.06
N GLN A 12 13.20 -18.02 -40.94
CA GLN A 12 12.41 -17.57 -42.08
C GLN A 12 11.06 -16.98 -41.68
N GLN A 13 10.39 -17.58 -40.68
CA GLN A 13 9.16 -17.04 -40.10
C GLN A 13 9.39 -15.68 -39.42
N ALA A 14 10.47 -15.53 -38.65
CA ALA A 14 10.85 -14.26 -38.02
C ALA A 14 11.09 -13.14 -39.05
N ARG A 15 11.73 -13.44 -40.18
CA ARG A 15 11.92 -12.48 -41.29
C ARG A 15 10.60 -12.02 -41.92
N LYS A 16 9.66 -12.94 -42.13
CA LYS A 16 8.34 -12.61 -42.68
C LYS A 16 7.54 -11.73 -41.73
N LEU A 17 7.60 -12.03 -40.43
CA LEU A 17 6.98 -11.23 -39.38
C LEU A 17 7.59 -9.83 -39.32
N ALA A 18 8.91 -9.70 -39.31
CA ALA A 18 9.60 -8.40 -39.30
C ALA A 18 9.24 -7.54 -40.53
N ARG A 19 9.15 -8.15 -41.72
CA ARG A 19 8.74 -7.45 -42.95
C ARG A 19 7.27 -7.05 -42.93
N TYR A 20 6.40 -7.86 -42.35
CA TYR A 20 5.00 -7.50 -42.12
C TYR A 20 4.89 -6.36 -41.09
N MET A 21 5.63 -6.42 -39.98
CA MET A 21 5.66 -5.36 -38.97
C MET A 21 6.14 -4.03 -39.53
N SER A 22 7.24 -4.04 -40.30
CA SER A 22 7.73 -2.85 -41.03
C SER A 22 6.69 -2.33 -42.05
N SER A 23 6.02 -3.22 -42.80
CA SER A 23 4.95 -2.80 -43.71
C SER A 23 3.73 -2.24 -42.97
N THR A 24 3.39 -2.75 -41.79
CA THR A 24 2.29 -2.20 -40.98
C THR A 24 2.66 -0.86 -40.37
N GLU A 25 3.91 -0.68 -39.92
CA GLU A 25 4.45 0.61 -39.47
C GLU A 25 4.35 1.64 -40.59
N ASP A 26 4.80 1.31 -41.80
CA ASP A 26 4.71 2.20 -42.96
C ASP A 26 3.27 2.57 -43.32
N LEU A 27 2.33 1.62 -43.23
CA LEU A 27 0.92 1.87 -43.51
C LEU A 27 0.29 2.78 -42.45
N VAL A 28 0.60 2.56 -41.17
CA VAL A 28 0.13 3.38 -40.06
C VAL A 28 0.68 4.80 -40.15
N GLU A 29 1.98 4.95 -40.42
CA GLU A 29 2.64 6.26 -40.59
C GLU A 29 2.01 7.06 -41.74
N ASN A 30 1.84 6.41 -42.91
CA ASN A 30 1.17 7.04 -44.04
C ASN A 30 -0.29 7.44 -43.74
N ALA A 31 -0.99 6.69 -42.91
CA ALA A 31 -2.35 7.04 -42.48
C ALA A 31 -2.35 8.26 -41.53
N ILE A 32 -1.42 8.32 -40.59
CA ILE A 32 -1.25 9.45 -39.65
C ILE A 32 -0.89 10.72 -40.43
N LEU A 33 0.09 10.67 -41.34
CA LEU A 33 0.51 11.81 -42.15
C LEU A 33 -0.63 12.35 -43.03
N LYS A 34 -1.43 11.46 -43.65
CA LYS A 34 -2.62 11.86 -44.41
C LYS A 34 -3.69 12.51 -43.53
N ALA A 35 -3.86 12.04 -42.29
CA ALA A 35 -4.79 12.63 -41.33
C ALA A 35 -4.31 14.02 -40.86
N GLN A 36 -3.01 14.17 -40.58
CA GLN A 36 -2.39 15.47 -40.27
C GLN A 36 -2.54 16.47 -41.42
N ALA A 37 -2.24 16.06 -42.65
CA ALA A 37 -2.37 16.91 -43.84
C ALA A 37 -3.82 17.36 -44.10
N LYS A 38 -4.81 16.60 -43.61
CA LYS A 38 -6.24 16.95 -43.67
C LYS A 38 -6.70 17.82 -42.50
N GLY A 39 -5.81 18.21 -41.59
CA GLY A 39 -6.15 18.98 -40.39
C GLY A 39 -6.95 18.17 -39.36
N ALA A 40 -6.92 16.83 -39.41
CA ALA A 40 -7.71 15.99 -38.50
C ALA A 40 -7.34 16.14 -37.00
N PHE A 41 -6.19 16.76 -36.72
CA PHE A 41 -5.71 17.07 -35.37
C PHE A 41 -5.81 18.57 -35.02
N GLU A 42 -6.34 19.40 -35.91
CA GLU A 42 -6.58 20.82 -35.65
C GLU A 42 -7.95 21.02 -34.96
N GLY A 43 -8.02 21.93 -33.99
CA GLY A 43 -9.28 22.25 -33.30
C GLY A 43 -9.82 21.13 -32.39
N LEU A 44 -8.97 20.17 -32.00
CA LEU A 44 -9.36 19.13 -31.04
C LEU A 44 -9.85 19.76 -29.73
N LYS A 45 -10.86 19.14 -29.12
CA LYS A 45 -11.39 19.56 -27.82
C LYS A 45 -10.25 19.53 -26.80
N GLY A 46 -9.92 20.70 -26.23
CA GLY A 46 -8.83 20.85 -25.26
C GLY A 46 -7.44 21.13 -25.87
N ALA A 47 -7.33 21.31 -27.19
CA ALA A 47 -6.07 21.70 -27.82
C ALA A 47 -5.54 23.04 -27.25
N GLY A 48 -4.28 23.07 -26.82
CA GLY A 48 -3.64 24.24 -26.20
C GLY A 48 -4.13 24.58 -24.79
N GLN A 49 -5.08 23.83 -24.24
CA GLN A 49 -5.52 23.97 -22.85
C GLN A 49 -4.72 23.01 -21.95
N PRO A 50 -4.47 23.37 -20.68
CA PRO A 50 -3.92 22.43 -19.71
C PRO A 50 -4.77 21.16 -19.64
N ILE A 51 -4.11 20.00 -19.64
CA ILE A 51 -4.79 18.72 -19.44
C ILE A 51 -5.40 18.72 -18.03
N ASP A 52 -6.69 18.43 -17.92
CA ASP A 52 -7.34 18.25 -16.63
C ASP A 52 -6.90 16.92 -16.01
N LEU A 53 -5.90 16.99 -15.13
CA LEU A 53 -5.41 15.85 -14.34
C LEU A 53 -6.23 15.64 -13.07
N SER A 54 -7.37 16.33 -12.90
CA SER A 54 -8.20 16.18 -11.71
C SER A 54 -8.94 14.84 -11.67
N GLU A 55 -9.25 14.25 -12.83
CA GLU A 55 -9.84 12.92 -12.91
C GLU A 55 -8.77 11.84 -12.90
N ASN A 56 -8.81 11.00 -11.87
CA ASN A 56 -7.98 9.82 -11.77
C ASN A 56 -8.59 8.68 -12.60
N PRO A 57 -7.94 8.22 -13.69
CA PRO A 57 -8.49 7.16 -14.53
C PRO A 57 -8.57 5.80 -13.81
N PHE A 58 -7.87 5.65 -12.69
CA PHE A 58 -7.88 4.44 -11.87
C PHE A 58 -8.96 4.44 -10.78
N GLU A 59 -9.72 5.53 -10.64
CA GLU A 59 -10.85 5.59 -9.70
C GLU A 59 -12.10 4.94 -10.31
N PRO A 60 -12.80 4.07 -9.53
CA PRO A 60 -14.10 3.55 -9.91
C PRO A 60 -15.05 4.69 -10.25
N GLN A 61 -15.77 4.55 -11.37
CA GLN A 61 -16.58 5.64 -11.93
C GLN A 61 -17.64 6.13 -10.93
N GLU A 62 -18.21 5.20 -10.16
CA GLU A 62 -19.20 5.43 -9.11
C GLU A 62 -18.66 6.24 -7.91
N LEU A 63 -17.34 6.27 -7.68
CA LEU A 63 -16.73 6.98 -6.55
C LEU A 63 -16.14 8.35 -6.91
N ARG A 64 -15.94 8.64 -8.20
CA ARG A 64 -15.28 9.89 -8.66
C ARG A 64 -15.95 11.15 -8.12
N MET A 65 -17.28 11.22 -8.15
CA MET A 65 -18.01 12.39 -7.64
C MET A 65 -17.83 12.55 -6.13
N VAL A 66 -17.89 11.44 -5.38
CA VAL A 66 -17.71 11.45 -3.92
C VAL A 66 -16.31 11.94 -3.56
N PHE A 67 -15.26 11.40 -4.20
CA PHE A 67 -13.89 11.82 -3.94
C PHE A 67 -13.62 13.27 -4.38
N LYS A 68 -14.23 13.72 -5.49
CA LYS A 68 -14.14 15.11 -5.92
C LYS A 68 -14.78 16.07 -4.90
N ILE A 69 -15.94 15.74 -4.35
CA ILE A 69 -16.58 16.55 -3.31
C ILE A 69 -15.69 16.65 -2.07
N LEU A 70 -15.15 15.53 -1.59
CA LEU A 70 -14.25 15.50 -0.43
C LEU A 70 -13.00 16.35 -0.67
N LYS A 71 -12.32 16.14 -1.80
CA LYS A 71 -11.12 16.87 -2.20
C LYS A 71 -11.36 18.38 -2.30
N ASN A 72 -12.49 18.79 -2.88
CA ASN A 72 -12.84 20.21 -3.02
C ASN A 72 -13.10 20.91 -1.68
N ASN A 73 -13.34 20.14 -0.61
CA ASN A 73 -13.56 20.64 0.74
C ASN A 73 -12.38 20.31 1.68
N ASP A 74 -11.22 19.94 1.15
CA ASP A 74 -10.02 19.57 1.90
C ASP A 74 -10.20 18.37 2.86
N PHE A 75 -11.14 17.47 2.55
CA PHE A 75 -11.34 16.23 3.29
C PHE A 75 -10.76 15.03 2.53
N ALA A 76 -10.24 14.05 3.27
CA ALA A 76 -9.86 12.77 2.72
C ALA A 76 -11.01 11.74 2.83
N PRO A 77 -11.01 10.69 1.99
CA PRO A 77 -11.88 9.54 2.17
C PRO A 77 -11.76 8.93 3.56
N PHE A 78 -12.86 8.38 4.09
CA PHE A 78 -12.91 7.79 5.43
C PHE A 78 -11.82 6.74 5.68
N TRP A 79 -11.54 5.88 4.70
CA TRP A 79 -10.50 4.85 4.82
C TRP A 79 -9.09 5.47 4.87
N ILE A 80 -8.84 6.61 4.21
CA ILE A 80 -7.56 7.33 4.31
C ILE A 80 -7.36 7.85 5.73
N GLU A 81 -8.38 8.51 6.31
CA GLU A 81 -8.31 8.99 7.70
C GLU A 81 -8.14 7.84 8.70
N THR A 82 -8.90 6.75 8.51
CA THR A 82 -8.73 5.52 9.30
C THR A 82 -7.32 4.96 9.19
N GLY A 83 -6.72 5.00 7.99
CA GLY A 83 -5.34 4.61 7.73
C GLY A 83 -4.34 5.40 8.59
N LYS A 84 -4.49 6.74 8.63
CA LYS A 84 -3.67 7.61 9.48
C LYS A 84 -3.80 7.26 10.96
N LEU A 85 -5.01 6.97 11.43
CA LEU A 85 -5.25 6.56 12.81
C LEU A 85 -4.54 5.24 13.14
N ILE A 86 -4.59 4.25 12.24
CA ILE A 86 -3.85 2.98 12.40
C ILE A 86 -2.35 3.25 12.52
N ASP A 87 -1.81 4.12 11.68
CA ASP A 87 -0.37 4.45 11.69
C ASP A 87 0.05 5.12 13.00
N GLU A 88 -0.78 6.04 13.49
CA GLU A 88 -0.53 6.71 14.78
C GLU A 88 -0.63 5.75 15.96
N GLU A 89 -1.65 4.88 16.01
CA GLU A 89 -1.77 3.86 17.06
C GLU A 89 -0.58 2.89 17.07
N ASN A 90 -0.14 2.44 15.89
CA ASN A 90 1.06 1.60 15.77
C ASN A 90 2.31 2.31 16.26
N LYS A 91 2.48 3.60 15.92
CA LYS A 91 3.61 4.41 16.38
C LYS A 91 3.62 4.54 17.90
N GLN A 92 2.47 4.83 18.51
CA GLN A 92 2.33 4.92 19.96
C GLN A 92 2.63 3.57 20.64
N LEU A 93 2.11 2.47 20.10
CA LEU A 93 2.39 1.13 20.63
C LEU A 93 3.90 0.81 20.59
N ARG A 94 4.56 1.06 19.46
CA ARG A 94 6.02 0.86 19.33
C ARG A 94 6.80 1.69 20.36
N SER A 95 6.46 2.97 20.49
CA SER A 95 7.11 3.85 21.48
C SER A 95 6.91 3.35 22.92
N LYS A 96 5.73 2.83 23.27
CA LYS A 96 5.46 2.24 24.59
C LYS A 96 6.31 0.99 24.82
N ILE A 97 6.41 0.12 23.83
CA ILE A 97 7.22 -1.10 23.88
C ILE A 97 8.70 -0.74 24.08
N ASP A 98 9.23 0.20 23.31
CA ASP A 98 10.63 0.59 23.42
C ASP A 98 10.94 1.23 24.78
N GLY A 99 10.05 2.08 25.28
CA GLY A 99 10.18 2.64 26.63
C GLY A 99 10.12 1.57 27.73
N PHE A 100 9.26 0.55 27.57
CA PHE A 100 9.19 -0.55 28.52
C PHE A 100 10.42 -1.45 28.47
N LYS A 101 10.98 -1.74 27.29
CA LYS A 101 12.25 -2.46 27.14
C LYS A 101 13.40 -1.76 27.87
N GLN A 102 13.50 -0.44 27.72
CA GLN A 102 14.50 0.35 28.45
C GLN A 102 14.29 0.24 29.97
N TYR A 103 13.04 0.35 30.43
CA TYR A 103 12.69 0.19 31.84
C TYR A 103 13.09 -1.20 32.39
N VAL A 104 12.78 -2.26 31.64
CA VAL A 104 13.14 -3.65 31.99
C VAL A 104 14.66 -3.80 32.08
N SER A 105 15.40 -3.32 31.08
CA SER A 105 16.87 -3.37 31.05
C SER A 105 17.50 -2.67 32.26
N ILE A 106 17.00 -1.49 32.63
CA ILE A 106 17.48 -0.77 33.82
C ILE A 106 17.13 -1.53 35.10
N PHE A 107 15.91 -2.08 35.20
CA PHE A 107 15.47 -2.83 36.38
C PHE A 107 16.33 -4.09 36.62
N PHE A 108 16.70 -4.82 35.57
CA PHE A 108 17.54 -6.02 35.73
C PHE A 108 19.06 -5.73 35.83
N SER A 109 19.48 -4.46 35.72
CA SER A 109 20.89 -4.09 35.87
C SER A 109 21.41 -4.18 37.31
N GLU A 110 20.52 -4.16 38.30
CA GLU A 110 20.85 -4.22 39.73
C GLU A 110 19.97 -5.24 40.46
N PRO A 111 20.46 -5.85 41.57
CA PRO A 111 19.64 -6.71 42.41
C PRO A 111 18.58 -5.89 43.16
N HIS A 112 17.34 -6.34 43.07
CA HIS A 112 16.19 -5.64 43.65
C HIS A 112 15.56 -6.39 44.82
N SER A 113 15.04 -5.64 45.79
CA SER A 113 14.29 -6.18 46.93
C SER A 113 13.00 -6.89 46.50
N GLN A 114 12.46 -7.75 47.37
CA GLN A 114 11.20 -8.45 47.11
C GLN A 114 10.01 -7.51 46.87
N SER A 115 9.97 -6.35 47.54
CA SER A 115 8.91 -5.36 47.31
C SER A 115 9.05 -4.65 45.96
N ALA A 116 10.29 -4.40 45.50
CA ALA A 116 10.55 -3.85 44.18
C ALA A 116 10.17 -4.85 43.06
N GLN A 117 10.47 -6.13 43.24
CA GLN A 117 10.07 -7.20 42.31
C GLN A 117 8.54 -7.30 42.16
N LYS A 118 7.80 -7.26 43.28
CA LYS A 118 6.32 -7.23 43.23
C LYS A 118 5.76 -6.03 42.48
N ARG A 119 6.37 -4.85 42.66
CA ARG A 119 5.97 -3.63 41.93
C ARG A 119 6.25 -3.75 40.43
N PHE A 120 7.40 -4.33 40.07
CA PHE A 120 7.75 -4.60 38.68
C PHE A 120 6.74 -5.56 38.05
N GLU A 121 6.40 -6.66 38.72
CA GLU A 121 5.46 -7.66 38.20
C GLU A 121 4.09 -7.04 37.92
N LYS A 122 3.56 -6.26 38.87
CA LYS A 122 2.30 -5.53 38.67
C LYS A 122 2.36 -4.57 37.49
N LYS A 123 3.46 -3.82 37.34
CA LYS A 123 3.65 -2.88 36.23
C LYS A 123 3.76 -3.61 34.88
N LYS A 124 4.37 -4.80 34.87
CA LYS A 124 4.47 -5.67 33.69
C LYS A 124 3.10 -6.19 33.27
N GLU A 125 2.30 -6.68 34.22
CA GLU A 125 0.91 -7.11 33.96
C GLU A 125 0.07 -5.97 33.39
N GLU A 126 0.12 -4.79 34.01
CA GLU A 126 -0.57 -3.60 33.52
C GLU A 126 -0.12 -3.22 32.11
N PHE A 127 1.19 -3.22 31.85
CA PHE A 127 1.75 -2.91 30.53
C PHE A 127 1.25 -3.89 29.45
N TYR A 128 1.27 -5.18 29.73
CA TYR A 128 0.79 -6.20 28.79
C TYR A 128 -0.70 -6.09 28.52
N HIS A 129 -1.51 -5.85 29.55
CA HIS A 129 -2.94 -5.61 29.38
C HIS A 129 -3.22 -4.40 28.48
N GLN A 130 -2.48 -3.30 28.67
CA GLN A 130 -2.60 -2.10 27.82
C GLN A 130 -2.19 -2.37 26.37
N CYS A 131 -1.14 -3.18 26.14
CA CYS A 131 -0.71 -3.56 24.80
C CYS A 131 -1.80 -4.39 24.10
N GLN A 132 -2.40 -5.36 24.79
CA GLN A 132 -3.47 -6.18 24.25
C GLN A 132 -4.67 -5.33 23.82
N LEU A 133 -5.16 -4.44 24.69
CA LEU A 133 -6.27 -3.54 24.36
C LEU A 133 -5.96 -2.63 23.15
N GLN A 134 -4.72 -2.16 23.04
CA GLN A 134 -4.29 -1.33 21.92
C GLN A 134 -4.19 -2.13 20.61
N LEU A 135 -3.71 -3.38 20.66
CA LEU A 135 -3.69 -4.29 19.50
C LEU A 135 -5.10 -4.61 19.01
N GLU A 136 -6.03 -4.93 19.90
CA GLU A 136 -7.44 -5.14 19.53
C GLU A 136 -8.07 -3.89 18.90
N LYS A 137 -7.71 -2.70 19.40
CA LYS A 137 -8.14 -1.44 18.80
C LYS A 137 -7.59 -1.30 17.38
N ILE A 138 -6.31 -1.59 17.16
CA ILE A 138 -5.68 -1.54 15.84
C ILE A 138 -6.33 -2.56 14.90
N GLU A 139 -6.59 -3.79 15.35
CA GLU A 139 -7.30 -4.80 14.56
C GLU A 139 -8.66 -4.28 14.08
N ARG A 140 -9.49 -3.75 14.99
CA ARG A 140 -10.79 -3.18 14.63
C ARG A 140 -10.68 -2.04 13.62
N LEU A 141 -9.65 -1.20 13.74
CA LEU A 141 -9.39 -0.12 12.78
C LEU A 141 -8.98 -0.69 11.41
N ILE A 142 -8.13 -1.72 11.37
CA ILE A 142 -7.71 -2.39 10.13
C ILE A 142 -8.91 -3.04 9.42
N ILE A 143 -9.78 -3.72 10.16
CA ILE A 143 -11.00 -4.31 9.60
C ILE A 143 -11.88 -3.23 8.97
N ASN A 144 -12.13 -2.14 9.69
CA ASN A 144 -12.91 -1.01 9.16
C ASN A 144 -12.24 -0.37 7.94
N TYR A 145 -10.92 -0.16 7.98
CA TYR A 145 -10.15 0.34 6.85
C TYR A 145 -10.34 -0.55 5.62
N ASN A 146 -10.15 -1.87 5.78
CA ASN A 146 -10.25 -2.85 4.70
C ASN A 146 -11.66 -2.91 4.11
N LEU A 147 -12.69 -2.81 4.95
CA LEU A 147 -14.09 -2.81 4.52
C LEU A 147 -14.44 -1.58 3.67
N HIS A 148 -13.91 -0.42 4.02
CA HIS A 148 -14.17 0.84 3.31
C HIS A 148 -13.18 1.14 2.18
N CYS A 149 -12.09 0.38 2.08
CA CYS A 149 -11.12 0.53 1.00
C CYS A 149 -11.75 0.05 -0.31
N PRO A 150 -11.88 0.92 -1.34
CA PRO A 150 -12.60 0.58 -2.57
C PRO A 150 -11.84 -0.42 -3.45
N THR A 151 -10.60 -0.77 -3.10
CA THR A 151 -9.81 -1.77 -3.82
C THR A 151 -9.03 -2.65 -2.85
N PHE A 152 -9.18 -3.97 -2.98
CA PHE A 152 -8.48 -4.94 -2.13
C PHE A 152 -6.96 -4.83 -2.23
N ARG A 153 -6.41 -4.29 -3.32
CA ARG A 153 -4.97 -4.10 -3.53
C ARG A 153 -4.34 -3.07 -2.60
N LEU A 154 -5.14 -2.14 -2.07
CA LEU A 154 -4.70 -1.13 -1.10
C LEU A 154 -5.13 -1.47 0.35
N GLY A 155 -5.64 -2.69 0.55
CA GLY A 155 -5.96 -3.22 1.88
C GLY A 155 -4.70 -3.39 2.73
N ARG A 156 -4.88 -3.34 4.06
CA ARG A 156 -3.85 -3.64 5.05
C ARG A 156 -3.96 -5.09 5.49
N THR A 157 -2.84 -5.72 5.82
CA THR A 157 -2.85 -7.08 6.38
C THR A 157 -3.62 -7.11 7.68
N ASN A 158 -4.49 -8.11 7.84
CA ASN A 158 -5.21 -8.31 9.11
C ASN A 158 -4.21 -8.59 10.24
N LEU A 159 -4.46 -7.98 11.39
CA LEU A 159 -3.65 -8.15 12.59
C LEU A 159 -4.32 -9.17 13.49
N ASN A 160 -3.57 -10.17 13.96
CA ASN A 160 -4.00 -11.06 15.02
C ASN A 160 -3.41 -10.56 16.36
N PRO A 161 -4.24 -10.04 17.29
CA PRO A 161 -3.74 -9.48 18.56
C PRO A 161 -2.94 -10.49 19.39
N ASP A 162 -3.36 -11.76 19.41
CA ASP A 162 -2.72 -12.79 20.24
C ASP A 162 -1.32 -13.11 19.73
N GLU A 163 -1.17 -13.33 18.42
CA GLU A 163 0.13 -13.56 17.77
C GLU A 163 1.07 -12.35 17.95
N GLN A 164 0.54 -11.14 17.82
CA GLN A 164 1.35 -9.93 18.07
C GLN A 164 1.74 -9.80 19.54
N MET A 165 0.87 -10.19 20.47
CA MET A 165 1.17 -10.17 21.89
C MET A 165 2.28 -11.17 22.25
N GLU A 166 2.24 -12.39 21.69
CA GLU A 166 3.33 -13.37 21.84
C GLU A 166 4.66 -12.81 21.33
N ASN A 167 4.65 -12.15 20.17
CA ASN A 167 5.83 -11.47 19.66
C ASN A 167 6.33 -10.38 20.62
N ILE A 168 5.46 -9.55 21.19
CA ILE A 168 5.85 -8.53 22.16
C ILE A 168 6.49 -9.16 23.40
N ILE A 169 5.86 -10.21 23.97
CA ILE A 169 6.37 -10.91 25.15
C ILE A 169 7.77 -11.46 24.88
N ASN A 170 7.96 -12.13 23.74
CA ASN A 170 9.26 -12.66 23.34
C ASN A 170 10.32 -11.56 23.19
N HIS A 171 9.97 -10.43 22.58
CA HIS A 171 10.93 -9.34 22.36
C HIS A 171 11.24 -8.52 23.62
N VAL A 172 10.35 -8.52 24.61
CA VAL A 172 10.56 -7.86 25.91
C VAL A 172 11.29 -8.78 26.89
N GLY A 173 11.05 -10.09 26.83
CA GLY A 173 11.60 -11.10 27.74
C GLY A 173 12.99 -11.64 27.38
N LEU A 174 13.65 -11.12 26.34
CA LEU A 174 15.01 -11.53 25.94
C LEU A 174 16.15 -10.90 26.78
N TYR A 175 15.85 -10.35 27.96
CA TYR A 175 16.83 -9.73 28.87
C TYR A 175 16.73 -10.30 30.27
#